data_AF-A0A164ZWG9-F1
#
_entry.id   AF-A0A164ZWG9-F1
#
_cell.length_a   1.000
_cell.length_b   1.000
_cell.length_c   1.000
_cell.angle_alpha   90.00
_cell.angle_beta   90.00
_cell.angle_gamma   90.00
#
_symmetry.space_group_name_H-M   'P 1'
#
loop_
_entity.id
_entity.type
_entity.pdbx_description
1 polymer ?
#
loop_
_entity_poly.entity_id
_entity_poly.type
_entity_poly.pdbx_seq_one_letter_code
_entity_poly.pdbx_strand_id
1 'polypeptide(L)'
;MPTLATSLLLIVLAIPSLAQRCTSQTITVNVNAITSILNLQEPANQKSLTDFVQQSTSPTLNFPATLIQGTQPLSKSYIISGKLCVPAQGVRKFHILYQCN
;
A
#
# COMPACT_ATOMS: atom_id res chain seq x y z
N MET A 1 68.10 -25.09 -2.26
CA MET A 1 67.49 -23.81 -1.82
C MET A 1 67.17 -23.03 -3.10
N PRO A 2 65.95 -22.50 -3.34
CA PRO A 2 64.95 -22.07 -2.35
C PRO A 2 63.50 -22.58 -2.54
N THR A 3 62.77 -22.49 -1.41
CA THR A 3 61.34 -22.12 -1.19
C THR A 3 60.23 -22.93 -1.89
N LEU A 4 59.68 -23.97 -1.24
CA LEU A 4 58.56 -23.93 -0.27
C LEU A 4 57.31 -23.20 -0.80
N ALA A 5 56.41 -24.06 -1.29
CA ALA A 5 55.02 -23.77 -1.55
C ALA A 5 54.31 -23.31 -0.28
N THR A 6 53.57 -22.21 -0.38
CA THR A 6 52.48 -21.91 0.56
C THR A 6 51.40 -21.16 -0.21
N SER A 7 50.62 -21.94 -0.97
CA SER A 7 49.32 -21.49 -1.47
C SER A 7 48.44 -21.19 -0.25
N LEU A 8 48.20 -19.90 -0.02
CA LEU A 8 47.26 -19.41 0.97
C LEU A 8 45.85 -19.77 0.48
N LEU A 9 45.32 -20.90 0.96
CA LEU A 9 43.93 -21.31 0.77
C LEU A 9 43.03 -20.26 1.42
N LEU A 10 42.41 -19.41 0.60
CA LEU A 10 41.29 -18.56 0.96
C LEU A 10 40.08 -19.46 1.28
N ILE A 11 39.97 -19.87 2.54
CA ILE A 11 38.75 -20.51 3.05
C ILE A 11 37.73 -19.39 3.22
N VAL A 12 37.01 -19.07 2.15
CA VAL A 12 35.80 -18.25 2.23
C VAL A 12 34.76 -19.09 2.97
N LEU A 13 34.57 -18.81 4.26
CA LEU A 13 33.46 -19.35 5.02
C LEU A 13 32.16 -18.86 4.38
N ALA A 14 31.54 -19.71 3.55
CA ALA A 14 30.16 -19.55 3.15
C ALA A 14 29.29 -19.74 4.41
N ILE A 15 28.98 -18.65 5.09
CA ILE A 15 27.98 -18.64 6.16
C ILE A 15 26.64 -18.96 5.46
N PRO A 16 25.98 -20.10 5.75
CA PRO A 16 24.64 -20.30 5.26
C PRO A 16 23.76 -19.26 5.96
N SER A 17 23.39 -18.19 5.26
CA SER A 17 22.33 -17.33 5.73
C SER A 17 21.11 -18.21 5.94
N LEU A 18 20.54 -18.24 7.15
CA LEU A 18 19.28 -18.94 7.38
C LEU A 18 18.26 -18.28 6.45
N ALA A 19 17.98 -18.92 5.32
CA ALA A 19 17.14 -18.37 4.28
C ALA A 19 15.74 -18.15 4.85
N GLN A 20 15.40 -16.88 5.07
CA GLN A 20 14.09 -16.49 5.55
C GLN A 20 13.05 -16.97 4.53
N ARG A 21 12.18 -17.90 4.94
CA ARG A 21 11.16 -18.46 4.03
C ARG A 21 10.08 -17.41 3.83
N CYS A 22 10.13 -16.71 2.71
CA CYS A 22 9.14 -15.73 2.30
C CYS A 22 8.22 -16.33 1.23
N THR A 23 6.92 -16.22 1.45
CA THR A 23 5.90 -16.63 0.50
C THR A 23 5.17 -15.38 0.01
N SER A 24 5.11 -15.19 -1.31
CA SER A 24 4.28 -14.14 -1.90
C SER A 24 2.82 -14.56 -1.78
N GLN A 25 1.99 -13.66 -1.28
CA GLN A 25 0.55 -13.85 -1.21
C GLN A 25 -0.17 -12.67 -1.83
N THR A 26 -1.25 -12.98 -2.52
CA THR A 26 -2.11 -12.01 -3.15
C THR A 26 -3.51 -12.23 -2.62
N ILE A 27 -4.11 -11.19 -2.07
CA ILE A 27 -5.44 -11.20 -1.48
C ILE A 27 -6.32 -10.26 -2.29
N THR A 28 -7.40 -10.79 -2.85
CA THR A 28 -8.43 -9.98 -3.49
C THR A 28 -9.39 -9.47 -2.41
N VAL A 29 -9.53 -8.15 -2.32
CA VAL A 29 -10.44 -7.48 -1.40
C VAL A 29 -11.55 -6.83 -2.22
N ASN A 30 -12.79 -7.22 -1.95
CA ASN A 30 -13.95 -6.61 -2.58
C ASN A 30 -14.48 -5.49 -1.68
N VAL A 31 -14.57 -4.29 -2.23
CA VAL A 31 -15.14 -3.11 -1.58
C VAL A 31 -16.49 -2.85 -2.20
N ASN A 32 -17.53 -2.97 -1.39
CA ASN A 32 -18.90 -2.63 -1.73
C ASN A 32 -19.32 -1.45 -0.85
N ALA A 33 -19.59 -0.32 -1.47
CA ALA A 33 -20.00 0.90 -0.79
C ALA A 33 -21.19 1.53 -1.50
N ILE A 34 -22.03 2.25 -0.75
CA ILE A 34 -23.04 3.14 -1.33
C ILE A 34 -22.43 4.54 -1.28
N THR A 35 -22.27 5.15 -2.46
CA THR A 35 -21.67 6.49 -2.60
C THR A 35 -22.74 7.50 -2.97
N SER A 36 -22.66 8.71 -2.41
CA SER A 36 -23.58 9.79 -2.74
C SER A 36 -23.17 10.46 -4.05
N ILE A 37 -24.15 10.73 -4.91
CA ILE A 37 -23.97 11.57 -6.09
C ILE A 37 -24.20 13.01 -5.64
N LEU A 38 -23.17 13.85 -5.81
CA LEU A 38 -23.20 15.25 -5.41
C LEU A 38 -23.57 16.13 -6.61
N ASN A 39 -24.49 17.05 -6.39
CA ASN A 39 -24.79 18.13 -7.32
C ASN A 39 -24.09 19.40 -6.87
N LEU A 40 -22.96 19.69 -7.49
CA LEU A 40 -22.17 20.88 -7.16
C LEU A 40 -22.46 21.93 -8.22
N GLN A 41 -22.91 23.11 -7.79
CA GLN A 41 -22.97 24.25 -8.68
C GLN A 41 -21.56 24.76 -8.98
N GLU A 42 -21.34 25.22 -10.21
CA GLU A 42 -20.08 25.82 -10.61
C GLU A 42 -19.79 27.05 -9.72
N PRO A 43 -18.57 27.17 -9.16
CA PRO A 43 -18.23 28.31 -8.31
C PRO A 43 -18.27 29.60 -9.13
N ALA A 44 -19.05 30.58 -8.67
CA ALA A 44 -19.24 31.84 -9.41
C ALA A 44 -17.98 32.72 -9.47
N ASN A 45 -16.97 32.48 -8.61
CA ASN A 45 -15.74 33.27 -8.54
C ASN A 45 -14.57 32.52 -7.87
N GLN A 46 -13.37 33.08 -8.00
CA GLN A 46 -12.14 32.51 -7.44
C GLN A 46 -12.21 32.26 -5.92
N LYS A 47 -12.89 33.13 -5.16
CA LYS A 47 -13.04 32.93 -3.71
C LYS A 47 -13.86 31.68 -3.43
N SER A 48 -15.01 31.52 -4.08
CA SER A 48 -15.86 30.34 -3.93
C SER A 48 -15.16 29.04 -4.35
N LEU A 49 -14.30 29.09 -5.37
CA LEU A 49 -13.49 27.95 -5.78
C LEU A 49 -12.45 27.57 -4.72
N THR A 50 -11.72 28.55 -4.18
CA THR A 50 -10.73 28.30 -3.12
C THR A 50 -11.39 27.72 -1.87
N ASP A 51 -12.53 28.28 -1.45
CA ASP A 51 -13.29 27.81 -0.29
C ASP A 51 -13.80 26.36 -0.51
N PHE A 52 -14.27 26.04 -1.71
CA PHE A 52 -14.69 24.68 -2.08
C PHE A 52 -13.54 23.68 -1.99
N VAL A 53 -12.36 24.00 -2.55
CA VAL A 53 -11.18 23.11 -2.53
C VAL A 53 -10.66 22.89 -1.10
N GLN A 54 -10.67 23.93 -0.27
CA GLN A 54 -10.27 23.82 1.13
C GLN A 54 -11.24 22.93 1.93
N GLN A 55 -12.54 23.03 1.67
CA GLN A 55 -13.52 22.14 2.30
C GLN A 55 -13.39 20.72 1.76
N SER A 56 -13.20 20.54 0.44
CA SER A 56 -13.10 19.22 -0.20
C SER A 56 -11.92 18.38 0.27
N THR A 57 -10.88 19.02 0.82
CA THR A 57 -9.67 18.37 1.35
C THR A 57 -9.74 18.07 2.85
N SER A 58 -10.83 18.47 3.52
CA SER A 58 -11.01 18.17 4.94
C SER A 58 -11.29 16.67 5.16
N PRO A 59 -10.58 16.02 6.09
CA PRO A 59 -10.78 14.59 6.38
C PRO A 59 -12.15 14.30 7.02
N THR A 60 -12.88 15.32 7.48
CA THR A 60 -14.20 15.21 8.12
C THR A 60 -15.30 15.90 7.31
N LEU A 61 -15.06 16.12 6.01
CA LEU A 61 -16.03 16.78 5.16
C LEU A 61 -17.35 16.00 5.13
N ASN A 62 -18.41 16.68 5.56
CA ASN A 62 -19.78 16.20 5.44
C ASN A 62 -20.50 17.12 4.46
N PHE A 63 -20.93 16.58 3.32
CA PHE A 63 -21.74 17.34 2.38
C PHE A 63 -23.18 17.47 2.94
N PRO A 64 -23.77 18.68 2.92
CA PRO A 64 -25.16 18.85 3.31
C PRO A 64 -26.10 18.03 2.41
N ALA A 65 -27.19 17.52 3.00
CA ALA A 65 -28.14 16.65 2.30
C ALA A 65 -28.76 17.28 1.05
N THR A 66 -28.81 18.62 0.99
CA THR A 66 -29.29 19.38 -0.17
C THR A 66 -28.43 19.21 -1.42
N LEU A 67 -27.17 18.81 -1.28
CA LEU A 67 -26.27 18.53 -2.40
C LEU A 67 -26.33 17.07 -2.86
N ILE A 68 -26.99 16.19 -2.10
CA ILE A 68 -27.07 14.76 -2.43
C ILE A 68 -28.27 14.55 -3.37
N GLN A 69 -28.00 14.28 -4.64
CA GLN A 69 -29.03 14.02 -5.65
C GLN A 69 -29.48 12.55 -5.68
N GLY A 70 -28.69 11.66 -5.09
CA GLY A 70 -28.97 10.24 -5.08
C GLY A 70 -27.79 9.45 -4.55
N THR A 71 -27.91 8.14 -4.63
CA THR A 71 -26.82 7.22 -4.27
C THR A 71 -26.59 6.23 -5.38
N GLN A 72 -25.33 5.82 -5.55
CA GLN A 72 -24.95 4.76 -6.48
C GLN A 72 -24.10 3.71 -5.76
N PRO A 73 -24.30 2.43 -6.07
CA PRO A 73 -23.44 1.37 -5.57
C PRO A 73 -22.07 1.44 -6.25
N LEU A 74 -21.02 1.51 -5.44
CA LEU A 74 -19.64 1.34 -5.86
C LEU A 74 -19.19 -0.07 -5.47
N SER A 75 -18.91 -0.90 -6.46
CA SER A 75 -18.32 -2.22 -6.27
C SER A 75 -16.98 -2.27 -6.97
N LYS A 76 -15.89 -2.34 -6.20
CA LYS A 76 -14.50 -2.36 -6.70
C LYS A 76 -13.74 -3.50 -6.04
N SER A 77 -12.95 -4.24 -6.83
CA SER A 77 -12.04 -5.26 -6.31
C SER A 77 -10.61 -4.72 -6.35
N TYR A 78 -9.94 -4.79 -5.21
CA TYR A 78 -8.54 -4.41 -5.04
C TYR A 78 -7.69 -5.66 -4.85
N ILE A 79 -6.51 -5.66 -5.44
CA ILE A 79 -5.55 -6.76 -5.31
C ILE A 79 -4.44 -6.28 -4.37
N ILE A 80 -4.44 -6.81 -3.15
CA ILE A 80 -3.39 -6.54 -2.17
C ILE A 80 -2.35 -7.64 -2.29
N SER A 81 -1.12 -7.27 -2.64
CA SER A 81 -0.01 -8.21 -2.75
C SER A 81 0.99 -7.95 -1.63
N GLY A 82 1.41 -9.01 -0.94
CA GLY A 82 2.36 -8.94 0.15
C GLY A 82 3.29 -10.15 0.19
N LYS A 83 4.38 -10.04 0.94
CA LYS A 83 5.27 -11.18 1.21
C LYS A 83 5.18 -11.55 2.68
N LEU A 84 4.72 -12.77 2.96
CA LEU A 84 4.73 -13.33 4.30
C LEU A 84 6.07 -14.03 4.52
N CYS A 85 6.91 -13.44 5.36
CA CYS A 85 8.21 -14.00 5.74
C CYS A 85 8.13 -14.64 7.13
N VAL A 86 8.50 -15.93 7.22
CA VAL A 86 8.70 -16.61 8.50
C VAL A 86 10.17 -16.45 8.88
N PRO A 87 10.50 -15.74 9.97
CA PRO A 87 11.87 -15.59 10.41
C PRO A 87 12.40 -16.91 10.96
N ALA A 88 13.71 -17.08 10.85
CA ALA A 88 14.41 -18.28 11.28
C ALA A 88 14.28 -18.58 12.79
N GLN A 89 13.89 -17.59 13.60
CA GLN A 89 13.63 -17.72 15.03
C GLN A 89 12.29 -17.05 15.37
N GLY A 90 11.18 -17.77 15.19
CA GLY A 90 9.91 -17.58 15.93
C GLY A 90 9.09 -16.29 15.81
N VAL A 91 9.64 -15.14 15.39
CA VAL A 91 8.97 -13.83 15.52
C VAL A 91 8.40 -13.32 14.19
N ARG A 92 7.20 -13.78 13.79
CA ARG A 92 6.55 -13.39 12.52
C ARG A 92 6.49 -11.86 12.34
N LYS A 93 7.13 -11.33 11.29
CA LYS A 93 7.08 -9.90 10.91
C LYS A 93 6.37 -9.75 9.56
N PHE A 94 5.26 -9.04 9.53
CA PHE A 94 4.49 -8.75 8.31
C PHE A 94 4.96 -7.43 7.70
N HIS A 95 5.21 -7.40 6.39
CA HIS A 95 5.51 -6.18 5.65
C HIS A 95 4.54 -6.08 4.47
N ILE A 96 3.62 -5.13 4.51
CA ILE A 96 2.59 -4.90 3.48
C ILE A 96 3.10 -3.81 2.54
N LEU A 97 3.14 -4.11 1.24
CA LEU A 97 3.41 -3.13 0.19
C LEU A 97 2.10 -2.85 -0.53
N TYR A 98 1.60 -1.61 -0.43
CA TYR A 98 0.40 -1.18 -1.14
C TYR A 98 0.79 -0.72 -2.54
N GLN A 99 0.13 -1.25 -3.57
CA GLN A 99 0.21 -0.78 -4.96
C GLN A 99 -1.19 -0.32 -5.35
N CYS A 100 -1.35 1.00 -5.54
CA CYS A 100 -2.55 1.59 -6.14
C CYS A 100 -2.33 1.64 -7.65
N ASN A 101 -3.25 1.05 -8.40
CA ASN A 101 -3.30 1.15 -9.87
C ASN A 101 -4.51 2.00 -10.26
#